data_AF-A0A9E3TPA8-F1
#
_entry.id   AF-A0A9E3TPA8-F1
#
_cell.length_a   1.000
_cell.length_b   1.000
_cell.length_c   1.000
_cell.angle_alpha   90.00
_cell.angle_beta   90.00
_cell.angle_gamma   90.00
#
_symmetry.space_group_name_H-M   'P 1'
#
loop_
_entity.id
_entity.type
_entity.pdbx_description
1 polymer ?
#
loop_
_entity_poly.entity_id
_entity_poly.type
_entity_poly.pdbx_seq_one_letter_code
_entity_poly.pdbx_strand_id
1 'polypeptide(L)'
;MPLLSASEPTVQTSDFCADVAKVAGERRRPPSIATSWQRQVDTRCLFRRAVLGRLAKLETGQFTVVDRSGAFEFGQVGNQGLAATINVYDRRFYRDVVLGGGIGAAESYIRGDWDSPDLTAAMRVLAQNDSVLSEVDSGWARLVRPFRAASNWFRRNTRAGSKRNISAHYDLSNDFFALMLDPTMTYSSGVFASSDATLEEASIEKYDRICRKLQLSPQDQVLEIGTGWGGFAEHAVKNYGCHITTTTISDEQHDYAKRRFQDAGITQRVTLLKDDYRDLRGQYDKLVSIEMIEAVGERFLPGYFSQCSALLKPHGMMCLQAITIPDHRFDAYRKSVDFIQRYIFPGGFLPSMGAMASCIGRGTDFRFLQVEDFGPHYADTLSHWRKNFWRELQAVKLLGFDERFIRTWNYYLCYCEAGFRERQIGVSQLLLSKPGCRREPVLSDVRSSHWVS
;
A
#
# COMPACT_ATOMS: atom_id res chain seq x y z
N MET A 1 -35.73 -7.71 41.94
CA MET A 1 -36.69 -6.79 42.62
C MET A 1 -36.36 -6.79 44.10
N PRO A 2 -36.41 -5.66 44.84
CA PRO A 2 -36.84 -4.28 44.50
C PRO A 2 -35.66 -3.26 44.59
N LEU A 3 -35.55 -2.09 43.94
CA LEU A 3 -36.44 -0.95 43.60
C LEU A 3 -36.99 -0.16 44.80
N LEU A 4 -36.27 0.89 45.21
CA LEU A 4 -36.72 2.12 45.92
C LEU A 4 -35.68 3.21 45.56
N SER A 5 -35.92 4.28 44.78
CA SER A 5 -36.95 5.34 44.75
C SER A 5 -36.91 6.28 45.97
N ALA A 6 -36.41 7.49 45.77
CA ALA A 6 -36.74 8.78 46.42
C ALA A 6 -35.63 9.79 46.05
N SER A 7 -35.82 11.09 45.80
CA SER A 7 -36.95 11.98 45.53
C SER A 7 -36.30 13.38 45.42
N GLU A 8 -36.64 14.15 44.40
CA GLU A 8 -36.25 15.56 44.25
C GLU A 8 -36.87 16.45 45.34
N PRO A 9 -36.32 17.65 45.58
CA PRO A 9 -37.11 18.79 46.01
C PRO A 9 -37.08 19.93 44.98
N THR A 10 -38.26 20.32 44.53
CA THR A 10 -38.57 21.54 43.78
C THR A 10 -38.95 22.63 44.78
N VAL A 11 -38.32 23.82 44.74
CA VAL A 11 -38.87 25.04 45.37
C VAL A 11 -38.48 26.31 44.58
N GLN A 12 -39.54 26.91 44.00
CA GLN A 12 -39.89 28.33 43.84
C GLN A 12 -39.02 29.34 43.05
N THR A 13 -39.68 29.88 42.02
CA THR A 13 -39.51 31.19 41.39
C THR A 13 -40.32 32.26 42.14
N SER A 14 -39.72 33.40 42.52
CA SER A 14 -40.29 34.75 42.31
C SER A 14 -39.29 35.85 42.67
N ASP A 15 -39.45 36.99 41.98
CA ASP A 15 -39.07 38.35 42.38
C ASP A 15 -37.58 38.74 42.43
N PHE A 16 -37.10 39.39 41.36
CA PHE A 16 -36.66 40.79 41.46
C PHE A 16 -36.53 41.42 40.07
N CYS A 17 -37.44 42.34 39.77
CA CYS A 17 -37.43 43.22 38.62
C CYS A 17 -37.30 44.65 39.17
N ALA A 18 -36.57 45.50 38.43
CA ALA A 18 -36.47 46.96 38.53
C ALA A 18 -35.25 47.57 39.25
N ASP A 19 -34.90 48.75 38.72
CA ASP A 19 -33.91 49.76 39.11
C ASP A 19 -32.49 49.56 38.53
N VAL A 20 -31.96 50.38 37.61
CA VAL A 20 -32.27 51.77 37.23
C VAL A 20 -31.88 52.02 35.76
N ALA A 21 -32.85 52.49 34.97
CA ALA A 21 -32.62 53.21 33.71
C ALA A 21 -32.70 54.72 33.98
N LYS A 22 -31.61 55.46 33.79
CA LYS A 22 -31.63 56.91 33.53
C LYS A 22 -30.24 57.45 33.17
N VAL A 23 -29.91 57.47 31.88
CA VAL A 23 -29.48 58.68 31.16
C VAL A 23 -29.86 58.48 29.70
N ALA A 24 -30.93 59.13 29.27
CA ALA A 24 -31.34 59.22 27.88
C ALA A 24 -31.12 60.66 27.42
N GLY A 25 -30.58 60.83 26.21
CA GLY A 25 -30.72 62.07 25.46
C GLY A 25 -29.50 62.42 24.63
N GLU A 26 -29.45 61.93 23.39
CA GLU A 26 -29.59 62.80 22.21
C GLU A 26 -29.58 61.97 20.91
N ARG A 27 -30.65 62.11 20.11
CA ARG A 27 -30.78 61.55 18.77
C ARG A 27 -30.29 62.56 17.74
N ARG A 28 -29.43 62.15 16.80
CA ARG A 28 -29.38 62.70 15.43
C ARG A 28 -29.13 61.58 14.40
N ARG A 29 -29.83 61.69 13.26
CA ARG A 29 -29.96 60.74 12.13
C ARG A 29 -28.65 60.58 11.32
N PRO A 30 -28.52 59.53 10.48
CA PRO A 30 -27.23 59.00 10.01
C PRO A 30 -26.74 59.67 8.71
N PRO A 31 -25.44 59.55 8.38
CA PRO A 31 -24.97 59.69 7.02
C PRO A 31 -24.44 58.36 6.45
N SER A 32 -25.03 58.01 5.31
CA SER A 32 -24.43 57.45 4.09
C SER A 32 -23.35 56.37 4.16
N ILE A 33 -23.69 55.24 3.55
CA ILE A 33 -22.81 54.33 2.81
C ILE A 33 -21.74 55.11 2.04
N ALA A 34 -20.47 54.90 2.38
CA ALA A 34 -19.36 55.04 1.44
C ALA A 34 -18.12 54.27 1.94
N THR A 35 -17.95 53.08 1.36
CA THR A 35 -16.67 52.60 0.82
C THR A 35 -15.45 52.52 1.75
N SER A 36 -15.33 51.38 2.44
CA SER A 36 -14.05 50.65 2.49
C SER A 36 -14.32 49.16 2.60
N TRP A 37 -14.94 48.59 1.55
CA TRP A 37 -14.82 47.16 1.30
C TRP A 37 -13.39 46.87 0.88
N GLN A 38 -12.48 46.74 1.85
CA GLN A 38 -11.38 45.81 1.68
C GLN A 38 -12.02 44.43 1.50
N ARG A 39 -12.36 44.08 0.25
CA ARG A 39 -12.51 42.70 -0.18
C ARG A 39 -11.13 42.05 -0.02
N GLN A 40 -10.77 41.68 1.20
CA GLN A 40 -10.07 40.42 1.36
C GLN A 40 -11.03 39.38 0.81
N VAL A 41 -10.85 38.99 -0.46
CA VAL A 41 -11.38 37.73 -0.94
C VAL A 41 -10.96 36.72 0.11
N ASP A 42 -11.92 36.12 0.81
CA ASP A 42 -11.59 35.14 1.83
C ASP A 42 -11.02 33.92 1.10
N THR A 43 -9.70 33.92 0.91
CA THR A 43 -8.94 32.83 0.30
C THR A 43 -9.23 31.51 1.00
N ARG A 44 -9.73 31.57 2.24
CA ARG A 44 -10.17 30.46 3.10
C ARG A 44 -11.47 29.79 2.62
N CYS A 45 -12.33 30.50 1.88
CA CYS A 45 -13.49 29.92 1.19
C CYS A 45 -13.13 29.29 -0.17
N LEU A 46 -12.01 29.72 -0.78
CA LEU A 46 -11.63 29.27 -2.12
C LEU A 46 -11.15 27.82 -2.14
N PHE A 47 -10.28 27.40 -1.21
CA PHE A 47 -9.76 26.03 -1.19
C PHE A 47 -10.87 25.00 -0.93
N ARG A 48 -11.74 25.30 0.04
CA ARG A 48 -12.91 24.47 0.32
C ARG A 48 -13.80 24.34 -0.91
N ARG A 49 -14.18 25.48 -1.52
CA ARG A 49 -14.99 25.48 -2.74
C ARG A 49 -14.32 24.73 -3.89
N ALA A 50 -12.99 24.79 -3.99
CA ALA A 50 -12.24 24.04 -5.00
C ALA A 50 -12.32 22.52 -4.78
N VAL A 51 -12.13 22.04 -3.54
CA VAL A 51 -12.27 20.61 -3.21
C VAL A 51 -13.70 20.13 -3.44
N LEU A 52 -14.70 20.82 -2.90
CA LEU A 52 -16.11 20.43 -3.07
C LEU A 52 -16.54 20.52 -4.53
N GLY A 53 -16.06 21.52 -5.27
CA GLY A 53 -16.33 21.65 -6.71
C GLY A 53 -15.70 20.54 -7.56
N ARG A 54 -14.62 19.90 -7.09
CA ARG A 54 -14.07 18.68 -7.72
C ARG A 54 -14.90 17.45 -7.39
N LEU A 55 -15.30 17.29 -6.12
CA LEU A 55 -16.16 16.18 -5.70
C LEU A 55 -17.54 16.25 -6.39
N ALA A 56 -18.04 17.44 -6.71
CA ALA A 56 -19.27 17.60 -7.50
C ALA A 56 -19.20 17.00 -8.92
N LYS A 57 -18.01 16.61 -9.39
CA LYS A 57 -17.80 15.94 -10.68
C LYS A 57 -17.67 14.41 -10.55
N LEU A 58 -17.85 13.83 -9.36
CA LEU A 58 -17.78 12.37 -9.21
C LEU A 58 -18.83 11.71 -10.12
N GLU A 59 -18.37 10.73 -10.90
CA GLU A 59 -19.21 9.97 -11.84
C GLU A 59 -19.63 8.63 -11.22
N THR A 60 -18.84 8.11 -10.28
CA THR A 60 -19.05 6.80 -9.67
C THR A 60 -18.95 6.86 -8.14
N GLY A 61 -19.90 6.20 -7.47
CA GLY A 61 -19.98 6.15 -6.01
C GLY A 61 -20.55 7.42 -5.38
N GLN A 62 -20.86 7.33 -4.08
CA GLN A 62 -21.28 8.46 -3.25
C GLN A 62 -20.15 8.86 -2.29
N PHE A 63 -19.93 10.17 -2.16
CA PHE A 63 -18.93 10.70 -1.24
C PHE A 63 -19.52 11.83 -0.41
N THR A 64 -19.47 11.70 0.91
CA THR A 64 -20.00 12.69 1.85
C THR A 64 -18.85 13.36 2.59
N VAL A 65 -18.82 14.69 2.57
CA VAL A 65 -17.89 15.49 3.38
C VAL A 65 -18.68 16.13 4.52
N VAL A 66 -18.36 15.76 5.75
CA VAL A 66 -18.90 16.37 6.96
C VAL A 66 -17.87 17.34 7.52
N ASP A 67 -18.20 18.63 7.57
CA ASP A 67 -17.37 19.64 8.22
C ASP A 67 -18.21 20.55 9.12
N ARG A 68 -17.59 21.60 9.70
CA ARG A 68 -18.30 22.56 10.59
C ARG A 68 -19.46 23.31 9.90
N SER A 69 -19.57 23.26 8.58
CA SER A 69 -20.63 23.89 7.80
C SER A 69 -21.77 22.92 7.45
N GLY A 70 -21.66 21.64 7.80
CA GLY A 70 -22.69 20.61 7.58
C GLY A 70 -22.16 19.40 6.82
N ALA A 71 -23.10 18.57 6.36
CA ALA A 71 -22.83 17.43 5.48
C ALA A 71 -23.07 17.83 4.02
N PHE A 72 -22.13 17.47 3.15
CA PHE A 72 -22.18 17.76 1.71
C PHE A 72 -21.99 16.45 0.96
N GLU A 73 -23.02 16.02 0.25
CA GLU A 73 -23.04 14.77 -0.50
C GLU A 73 -22.75 15.02 -1.98
N PHE A 74 -21.96 14.12 -2.57
CA PHE A 74 -21.53 14.18 -3.96
C PHE A 74 -21.66 12.81 -4.62
N GLY A 75 -21.87 12.81 -5.94
CA GLY A 75 -22.11 11.58 -6.71
C GLY A 75 -23.44 10.92 -6.37
N GLN A 76 -23.60 9.67 -6.74
CA GLN A 76 -24.78 8.85 -6.45
C GLN A 76 -24.35 7.42 -6.13
N VAL A 77 -25.13 6.75 -5.28
CA VAL A 77 -24.96 5.31 -5.05
C VAL A 77 -25.40 4.59 -6.32
N GLY A 78 -24.44 4.30 -7.21
CA GLY A 78 -24.68 3.50 -8.40
C GLY A 78 -24.90 2.01 -8.07
N ASN A 79 -25.04 1.17 -9.11
CA ASN A 79 -25.30 -0.27 -8.96
C ASN A 79 -24.29 -1.05 -8.10
N GLN A 80 -23.07 -0.53 -7.90
CA GLN A 80 -22.04 -1.16 -7.06
C GLN A 80 -22.11 -0.79 -5.57
N GLY A 81 -23.00 0.13 -5.15
CA GLY A 81 -23.27 0.39 -3.74
C GLY A 81 -22.15 1.09 -2.94
N LEU A 82 -21.08 1.58 -3.58
CA LEU A 82 -19.95 2.17 -2.86
C LEU A 82 -20.28 3.60 -2.40
N ALA A 83 -20.36 3.78 -1.08
CA ALA A 83 -20.54 5.08 -0.42
C ALA A 83 -19.47 5.29 0.63
N ALA A 84 -18.97 6.52 0.76
CA ALA A 84 -17.96 6.86 1.74
C ALA A 84 -18.25 8.21 2.40
N THR A 85 -17.82 8.37 3.64
CA THR A 85 -17.92 9.62 4.39
C THR A 85 -16.55 10.00 4.93
N ILE A 86 -16.19 11.28 4.85
CA ILE A 86 -15.05 11.84 5.58
C ILE A 86 -15.53 12.92 6.55
N ASN A 87 -14.91 12.96 7.73
CA ASN A 87 -15.13 13.96 8.77
C ASN A 87 -13.94 14.91 8.80
N VAL A 88 -14.16 16.18 8.46
CA VAL A 88 -13.12 17.22 8.45
C VAL A 88 -13.20 18.05 9.73
N TYR A 89 -12.23 17.87 10.61
CA TYR A 89 -12.17 18.56 11.92
C TYR A 89 -11.44 19.90 11.82
N ASP A 90 -10.45 19.99 10.94
CA ASP A 90 -9.64 21.18 10.71
C ASP A 90 -9.68 21.62 9.23
N ARG A 91 -9.97 22.91 9.00
CA ARG A 91 -10.09 23.50 7.66
C ARG A 91 -8.77 23.53 6.89
N ARG A 92 -7.61 23.37 7.55
CA ARG A 92 -6.30 23.22 6.90
C ARG A 92 -6.27 22.05 5.91
N PHE A 93 -7.10 21.02 6.12
CA PHE A 93 -7.34 19.93 5.17
C PHE A 93 -7.54 20.43 3.74
N TYR A 94 -8.48 21.37 3.51
CA TYR A 94 -8.81 21.82 2.16
C TYR A 94 -7.65 22.49 1.43
N ARG A 95 -6.86 23.29 2.16
CA ARG A 95 -5.65 23.91 1.62
C ARG A 95 -4.65 22.84 1.23
N ASP A 96 -4.42 21.87 2.10
CA ASP A 96 -3.39 20.86 1.90
C ASP A 96 -3.76 19.90 0.77
N VAL A 97 -5.03 19.55 0.59
CA VAL A 97 -5.51 18.80 -0.58
C VAL A 97 -5.29 19.59 -1.88
N VAL A 98 -5.60 20.89 -1.91
CA VAL A 98 -5.44 21.69 -3.12
C VAL A 98 -3.97 21.90 -3.49
N LEU A 99 -3.10 22.14 -2.50
CA LEU A 99 -1.68 22.44 -2.73
C LEU A 99 -0.80 21.18 -2.84
N GLY A 100 -1.16 20.12 -2.12
CA GLY A 100 -0.38 18.89 -1.98
C GLY A 100 -0.99 17.66 -2.66
N GLY A 101 -2.18 17.77 -3.25
CA GLY A 101 -2.89 16.66 -3.88
C GLY A 101 -3.12 15.51 -2.91
N GLY A 102 -2.98 14.27 -3.39
CA GLY A 102 -3.13 13.06 -2.57
C GLY A 102 -2.15 12.98 -1.39
N ILE A 103 -0.93 13.52 -1.53
CA ILE A 103 0.04 13.58 -0.41
C ILE A 103 -0.46 14.56 0.67
N GLY A 104 -1.00 15.72 0.28
CA GLY A 104 -1.55 16.67 1.23
C GLY A 104 -2.79 16.12 1.97
N ALA A 105 -3.62 15.34 1.28
CA ALA A 105 -4.71 14.60 1.91
C ALA A 105 -4.18 13.59 2.96
N ALA A 106 -3.15 12.82 2.63
CA ALA A 106 -2.52 11.87 3.56
C ALA A 106 -1.86 12.56 4.76
N GLU A 107 -1.10 13.64 4.53
CA GLU A 107 -0.42 14.38 5.59
C GLU A 107 -1.40 15.04 6.57
N SER A 108 -2.52 15.55 6.06
CA SER A 108 -3.59 16.07 6.91
C SER A 108 -4.34 14.96 7.67
N TYR A 109 -4.50 13.78 7.08
CA TYR A 109 -5.00 12.61 7.82
C TYR A 109 -4.06 12.26 8.97
N ILE A 110 -2.75 12.15 8.71
CA ILE A 110 -1.74 11.78 9.72
C ILE A 110 -1.72 12.76 10.90
N ARG A 111 -1.96 14.06 10.65
CA ARG A 111 -2.06 15.07 11.72
C ARG A 111 -3.39 15.06 12.48
N GLY A 112 -4.39 14.31 12.03
CA GLY A 112 -5.72 14.28 12.63
C GLY A 112 -6.64 15.43 12.17
N ASP A 113 -6.33 16.10 11.06
CA ASP A 113 -7.19 17.18 10.53
C ASP A 113 -8.50 16.63 9.93
N TRP A 114 -8.53 15.34 9.56
CA TRP A 114 -9.72 14.63 9.10
C TRP A 114 -9.63 13.11 9.35
N ASP A 115 -10.77 12.44 9.25
CA ASP A 115 -11.02 11.02 9.52
C ASP A 115 -12.04 10.44 8.52
N SER A 116 -12.11 9.11 8.45
CA SER A 116 -13.25 8.43 7.84
C SER A 116 -13.67 7.21 8.68
N PRO A 117 -14.99 6.94 8.84
CA PRO A 117 -15.47 5.70 9.43
C PRO A 117 -15.05 4.46 8.64
N ASP A 118 -14.88 4.59 7.33
CA ASP A 118 -14.31 3.56 6.45
C ASP A 118 -13.35 4.23 5.46
N LEU A 119 -12.10 4.35 5.90
CA LEU A 119 -11.04 4.97 5.11
C LEU A 119 -10.77 4.22 3.80
N THR A 120 -10.91 2.89 3.80
CA THR A 120 -10.75 2.09 2.58
C THR A 120 -11.85 2.45 1.59
N ALA A 121 -13.12 2.53 2.00
CA ALA A 121 -14.22 2.95 1.12
C ALA A 121 -14.00 4.37 0.55
N ALA A 122 -13.54 5.32 1.38
CA ALA A 122 -13.23 6.67 0.93
C ALA A 122 -12.15 6.68 -0.16
N MET A 123 -11.08 5.93 0.02
CA MET A 123 -10.01 5.82 -0.96
C MET A 123 -10.46 5.10 -2.24
N ARG A 124 -11.34 4.10 -2.12
CA ARG A 124 -11.92 3.38 -3.27
C ARG A 124 -12.77 4.30 -4.15
N VAL A 125 -13.66 5.10 -3.57
CA VAL A 125 -14.47 6.09 -4.33
C VAL A 125 -13.55 7.06 -5.07
N LEU A 126 -12.53 7.59 -4.39
CA LEU A 126 -11.58 8.51 -5.04
C LEU A 126 -10.79 7.83 -6.16
N ALA A 127 -10.38 6.57 -5.98
CA ALA A 127 -9.66 5.80 -6.98
C ALA A 127 -10.51 5.48 -8.22
N GLN A 128 -11.83 5.25 -8.07
CA GLN A 128 -12.73 5.05 -9.22
C GLN A 128 -12.87 6.30 -10.10
N ASN A 129 -12.60 7.48 -9.54
CA ASN A 129 -12.75 8.77 -10.20
C ASN A 129 -11.39 9.45 -10.51
N ASP A 130 -10.30 8.69 -10.55
CA ASP A 130 -8.92 9.21 -10.74
C ASP A 130 -8.79 10.09 -12.00
N SER A 131 -9.42 9.70 -13.11
CA SER A 131 -9.41 10.48 -14.37
C SER A 131 -9.98 11.89 -14.18
N VAL A 132 -11.13 12.01 -13.50
CA VAL A 132 -11.81 13.29 -13.26
C VAL A 132 -11.10 14.14 -12.20
N LEU A 133 -10.47 13.49 -11.22
CA LEU A 133 -9.79 14.16 -10.12
C LEU A 133 -8.34 14.58 -10.47
N SER A 134 -7.70 13.95 -11.45
CA SER A 134 -6.30 14.18 -11.85
C SER A 134 -6.09 15.26 -12.93
N GLU A 135 -7.15 15.77 -13.58
CA GLU A 135 -7.05 16.76 -14.68
C GLU A 135 -6.35 18.10 -14.32
N VAL A 136 -6.07 18.35 -13.04
CA VAL A 136 -5.44 19.61 -12.56
C VAL A 136 -4.09 19.39 -11.88
N ASP A 137 -3.31 18.41 -12.31
CA ASP A 137 -1.86 18.38 -12.02
C ASP A 137 -1.03 19.22 -13.03
N SER A 138 -1.68 19.85 -14.02
CA SER A 138 -0.99 20.43 -15.17
C SER A 138 -0.34 21.82 -14.95
N GLY A 139 -0.82 22.62 -14.00
CA GLY A 139 -0.36 24.00 -13.79
C GLY A 139 0.77 24.16 -12.78
N TRP A 140 0.53 23.73 -11.53
CA TRP A 140 1.44 23.96 -10.40
C TRP A 140 2.48 22.83 -10.22
N ALA A 141 2.21 21.60 -10.66
CA ALA A 141 3.19 20.51 -10.59
C ALA A 141 4.42 20.77 -11.48
N ARG A 142 4.30 21.64 -12.50
CA ARG A 142 5.43 22.08 -13.34
C ARG A 142 6.45 22.94 -12.58
N LEU A 143 6.02 23.69 -11.55
CA LEU A 143 6.89 24.56 -10.75
C LEU A 143 7.73 23.79 -9.72
N VAL A 144 7.24 22.64 -9.22
CA VAL A 144 7.94 21.79 -8.23
C VAL A 144 8.72 20.61 -8.85
N ARG A 145 8.67 20.44 -10.18
CA ARG A 145 9.42 19.42 -10.94
C ARG A 145 10.93 19.33 -10.62
N PRO A 146 11.71 20.44 -10.56
CA PRO A 146 13.15 20.34 -10.31
C PRO A 146 13.47 19.86 -8.88
N PHE A 147 12.66 20.25 -7.88
CA PHE A 147 12.82 19.80 -6.49
C PHE A 147 12.48 18.31 -6.32
N ARG A 148 11.48 17.81 -7.04
CA ARG A 148 11.11 16.38 -7.08
C ARG A 148 12.18 15.51 -7.75
N ALA A 149 12.81 15.99 -8.83
CA ALA A 149 13.88 15.27 -9.52
C ALA A 149 15.16 15.11 -8.67
N ALA A 150 15.50 16.11 -7.86
CA ALA A 150 16.63 16.05 -6.91
C ALA A 150 16.36 15.05 -5.77
N SER A 151 15.13 15.03 -5.22
CA SER A 151 14.73 14.03 -4.21
C SER A 151 14.83 12.59 -4.73
N ASN A 152 14.51 12.35 -6.01
CA ASN A 152 14.64 11.03 -6.63
C ASN A 152 16.11 10.60 -6.81
N TRP A 153 17.05 11.54 -6.90
CA TRP A 153 18.48 11.24 -7.02
C TRP A 153 19.06 10.68 -5.72
N PHE A 154 18.64 11.21 -4.57
CA PHE A 154 19.07 10.72 -3.24
C PHE A 154 18.41 9.41 -2.80
N ARG A 155 17.36 8.95 -3.49
CA ARG A 155 16.58 7.73 -3.18
C ARG A 155 16.86 6.55 -4.14
N ARG A 156 17.97 6.61 -4.90
CA ARG A 156 18.30 5.57 -5.88
C ARG A 156 18.70 4.25 -5.22
N ASN A 157 18.21 3.14 -5.77
CA ASN A 157 18.56 1.75 -5.39
C ASN A 157 19.96 1.31 -5.88
N THR A 158 20.94 2.19 -5.73
CA THR A 158 22.37 1.80 -5.76
C THR A 158 22.67 0.84 -4.61
N ARG A 159 23.78 0.10 -4.61
CA ARG A 159 24.14 -0.82 -3.51
C ARG A 159 24.02 -0.15 -2.12
N ALA A 160 24.65 1.00 -1.94
CA ALA A 160 24.57 1.77 -0.70
C ALA A 160 23.15 2.28 -0.40
N GLY A 161 22.40 2.70 -1.43
CA GLY A 161 21.02 3.17 -1.30
C GLY A 161 20.04 2.06 -0.91
N SER A 162 20.13 0.88 -1.54
CA SER A 162 19.31 -0.29 -1.23
C SER A 162 19.50 -0.72 0.23
N LYS A 163 20.75 -0.80 0.71
CA LYS A 163 21.03 -1.13 2.12
C LYS A 163 20.42 -0.11 3.09
N ARG A 164 20.50 1.18 2.76
CA ARG A 164 19.90 2.26 3.57
C ARG A 164 18.36 2.23 3.56
N ASN A 165 17.75 2.01 2.40
CA ASN A 165 16.29 1.97 2.26
C ASN A 165 15.70 0.74 2.98
N ILE A 166 16.38 -0.41 2.89
CA ILE A 166 16.03 -1.63 3.63
C ILE A 166 16.19 -1.38 5.13
N SER A 167 17.34 -0.88 5.60
CA SER A 167 17.53 -0.54 7.02
C SER A 167 16.46 0.44 7.52
N ALA A 168 16.15 1.52 6.81
CA ALA A 168 15.15 2.50 7.25
C ALA A 168 13.70 1.96 7.29
N HIS A 169 13.37 0.92 6.50
CA HIS A 169 12.05 0.29 6.52
C HIS A 169 11.96 -0.88 7.51
N TYR A 170 13.07 -1.59 7.74
CA TYR A 170 13.20 -2.66 8.73
C TYR A 170 13.77 -2.20 10.08
N ASP A 171 13.97 -0.89 10.27
CA ASP A 171 14.06 -0.23 11.58
C ASP A 171 12.77 -0.46 12.41
N LEU A 172 11.70 -0.95 11.77
CA LEU A 172 10.56 -1.56 12.43
C LEU A 172 10.94 -2.96 12.94
N SER A 173 10.92 -3.13 14.27
CA SER A 173 11.26 -4.40 14.92
C SER A 173 10.45 -5.58 14.40
N ASN A 174 11.04 -6.79 14.41
CA ASN A 174 10.33 -8.03 14.11
C ASN A 174 9.07 -8.21 14.98
N ASP A 175 9.11 -7.70 16.21
CA ASP A 175 7.99 -7.72 17.16
C ASP A 175 6.78 -6.96 16.60
N PHE A 176 6.99 -5.82 15.94
CA PHE A 176 5.91 -5.07 15.30
C PHE A 176 5.26 -5.86 14.18
N PHE A 177 6.06 -6.42 13.27
CA PHE A 177 5.53 -7.21 12.15
C PHE A 177 4.79 -8.47 12.64
N ALA A 178 5.27 -9.13 13.68
CA ALA A 178 4.62 -10.29 14.27
C ALA A 178 3.21 -10.01 14.82
N LEU A 179 2.87 -8.76 15.16
CA LEU A 179 1.52 -8.38 15.59
C LEU A 179 0.51 -8.34 14.43
N MET A 180 0.95 -8.07 13.20
CA MET A 180 0.07 -7.91 12.04
C MET A 180 0.14 -9.07 11.04
N LEU A 181 1.30 -9.70 10.89
CA LEU A 181 1.53 -10.80 9.96
C LEU A 181 1.05 -12.13 10.55
N ASP A 182 1.00 -13.16 9.71
CA ASP A 182 0.78 -14.54 10.14
C ASP A 182 2.09 -15.19 10.64
N PRO A 183 2.04 -16.38 11.27
CA PRO A 183 3.23 -17.07 11.84
C PRO A 183 4.36 -17.35 10.83
N THR A 184 4.08 -17.36 9.53
CA THR A 184 5.13 -17.48 8.51
C THR A 184 5.99 -16.22 8.39
N MET A 185 5.59 -15.10 9.00
CA MET A 185 6.20 -13.78 8.86
C MET A 185 6.26 -13.33 7.39
N THR A 186 5.20 -13.62 6.63
CA THR A 186 5.09 -13.24 5.22
C THR A 186 4.63 -11.78 5.09
N TYR A 187 5.53 -10.88 4.66
CA TYR A 187 5.16 -9.53 4.26
C TYR A 187 5.09 -9.39 2.73
N SER A 188 4.21 -10.19 2.13
CA SER A 188 3.90 -10.22 0.69
C SER A 188 2.45 -10.70 0.51
N SER A 189 1.87 -10.56 -0.68
CA SER A 189 0.51 -11.08 -0.95
C SER A 189 0.42 -12.58 -0.69
N GLY A 190 -0.61 -13.01 0.04
CA GLY A 190 -1.06 -14.41 0.07
C GLY A 190 -1.92 -14.76 -1.15
N VAL A 191 -2.30 -16.04 -1.26
CA VAL A 191 -3.28 -16.55 -2.23
C VAL A 191 -4.34 -17.34 -1.48
N PHE A 192 -5.57 -16.84 -1.48
CA PHE A 192 -6.68 -17.45 -0.75
C PHE A 192 -7.35 -18.52 -1.61
N ALA A 193 -7.31 -19.78 -1.18
CA ALA A 193 -7.98 -20.89 -1.87
C ALA A 193 -9.51 -20.85 -1.75
N SER A 194 -10.02 -20.18 -0.72
CA SER A 194 -11.44 -19.95 -0.44
C SER A 194 -11.64 -18.63 0.32
N SER A 195 -12.87 -18.12 0.37
CA SER A 195 -13.20 -16.90 1.12
C SER A 195 -12.93 -16.99 2.63
N ASP A 196 -12.98 -18.21 3.16
CA ASP A 196 -12.86 -18.47 4.60
C ASP A 196 -11.44 -18.83 5.02
N ALA A 197 -10.50 -18.87 4.05
CA ALA A 197 -9.10 -19.19 4.34
C ALA A 197 -8.47 -18.12 5.23
N THR A 198 -7.70 -18.57 6.21
CA THR A 198 -6.91 -17.72 7.10
C THR A 198 -5.75 -17.06 6.36
N LEU A 199 -5.17 -16.01 6.97
CA LEU A 199 -3.98 -15.36 6.43
C LEU A 199 -2.79 -16.33 6.33
N GLU A 200 -2.63 -17.23 7.31
CA GLU A 200 -1.56 -18.25 7.31
C GLU A 200 -1.75 -19.25 6.17
N GLU A 201 -2.96 -19.78 5.99
CA GLU A 201 -3.28 -20.67 4.87
C GLU A 201 -3.04 -19.98 3.52
N ALA A 202 -3.37 -18.69 3.40
CA ALA A 202 -3.10 -17.92 2.19
C ALA A 202 -1.60 -17.71 1.93
N SER A 203 -0.80 -17.48 2.98
CA SER A 203 0.66 -17.38 2.91
C SER A 203 1.28 -18.71 2.47
N ILE A 204 0.81 -19.83 3.03
CA ILE A 204 1.26 -21.19 2.71
C ILE A 204 0.85 -21.59 1.29
N GLU A 205 -0.40 -21.38 0.88
CA GLU A 205 -0.86 -21.69 -0.48
C GLU A 205 -0.06 -20.92 -1.53
N LYS A 206 0.27 -19.65 -1.28
CA LYS A 206 1.17 -18.89 -2.16
C LYS A 206 2.54 -19.58 -2.29
N TYR A 207 3.15 -20.04 -1.19
CA TYR A 207 4.45 -20.73 -1.25
C TYR A 207 4.35 -22.06 -2.00
N ASP A 208 3.33 -22.86 -1.68
CA ASP A 208 3.11 -24.16 -2.29
C ASP A 208 2.83 -24.04 -3.79
N ARG A 209 2.01 -23.05 -4.19
CA ARG A 209 1.75 -22.72 -5.60
C ARG A 209 3.03 -22.40 -6.35
N ILE A 210 3.95 -21.61 -5.77
CA ILE A 210 5.26 -21.33 -6.37
C ILE A 210 6.07 -22.62 -6.53
N CYS A 211 6.08 -23.49 -5.51
CA CYS A 211 6.80 -24.77 -5.57
C CYS A 211 6.24 -25.70 -6.66
N ARG A 212 4.92 -25.85 -6.75
CA ARG A 212 4.23 -26.60 -7.82
C ARG A 212 4.49 -26.00 -9.20
N LYS A 213 4.44 -24.66 -9.33
CA LYS A 213 4.80 -23.94 -10.55
C LYS A 213 6.24 -24.13 -10.96
N LEU A 214 7.15 -24.41 -10.05
CA LEU A 214 8.54 -24.72 -10.39
C LEU A 214 8.83 -26.21 -10.52
N GLN A 215 7.85 -27.07 -10.22
CA GLN A 215 8.02 -28.53 -10.15
C GLN A 215 9.24 -28.87 -9.29
N LEU A 216 9.29 -28.30 -8.08
CA LEU A 216 10.41 -28.54 -7.18
C LEU A 216 10.50 -30.01 -6.80
N SER A 217 11.73 -30.49 -6.70
CA SER A 217 12.09 -31.86 -6.33
C SER A 217 13.27 -31.85 -5.35
N PRO A 218 13.52 -32.95 -4.62
CA PRO A 218 14.65 -33.03 -3.70
C PRO A 218 16.04 -32.87 -4.33
N GLN A 219 16.12 -32.99 -5.67
CA GLN A 219 17.37 -32.86 -6.44
C GLN A 219 17.67 -31.42 -6.85
N ASP A 220 16.67 -30.52 -6.81
CA ASP A 220 16.84 -29.15 -7.30
C ASP A 220 17.72 -28.30 -6.37
N GLN A 221 18.61 -27.52 -6.99
CA GLN A 221 19.24 -26.36 -6.37
C GLN A 221 18.41 -25.12 -6.70
N VAL A 222 17.81 -24.51 -5.68
CA VAL A 222 16.88 -23.39 -5.81
C VAL A 222 17.53 -22.14 -5.25
N LEU A 223 17.54 -21.06 -6.03
CA LEU A 223 17.92 -19.73 -5.56
C LEU A 223 16.68 -18.93 -5.19
N GLU A 224 16.62 -18.43 -3.96
CA GLU A 224 15.67 -17.41 -3.52
C GLU A 224 16.37 -16.05 -3.44
N ILE A 225 15.87 -15.07 -4.20
CA ILE A 225 16.33 -13.69 -4.11
C ILE A 225 15.35 -12.91 -3.22
N GLY A 226 15.83 -12.55 -2.02
CA GLY A 226 15.05 -11.89 -0.98
C GLY A 226 14.52 -12.88 0.05
N THR A 227 15.34 -13.21 1.05
CA THR A 227 14.99 -14.19 2.11
C THR A 227 13.75 -13.82 2.92
N GLY A 228 13.48 -12.52 3.09
CA GLY A 228 12.52 -12.06 4.10
C GLY A 228 12.87 -12.65 5.47
N TRP A 229 11.89 -13.22 6.16
CA TRP A 229 12.09 -13.94 7.43
C TRP A 229 12.25 -15.46 7.25
N GLY A 230 12.46 -15.96 6.03
CA GLY A 230 12.75 -17.37 5.73
C GLY A 230 11.53 -18.27 5.55
N GLY A 231 10.31 -17.72 5.50
CA GLY A 231 9.08 -18.52 5.39
C GLY A 231 9.01 -19.40 4.14
N PHE A 232 9.40 -18.88 2.96
CA PHE A 232 9.40 -19.67 1.72
C PHE A 232 10.46 -20.78 1.76
N ALA A 233 11.70 -20.45 2.13
CA ALA A 233 12.78 -21.42 2.22
C ALA A 233 12.44 -22.58 3.15
N GLU A 234 11.85 -22.29 4.33
CA GLU A 234 11.39 -23.32 5.25
C GLU A 234 10.31 -24.20 4.63
N HIS A 235 9.29 -23.60 4.01
CA HIS A 235 8.22 -24.33 3.36
C HIS A 235 8.72 -25.24 2.23
N ALA A 236 9.57 -24.70 1.33
CA ALA A 236 10.09 -25.45 0.19
C ALA A 236 10.95 -26.64 0.64
N VAL A 237 11.84 -26.45 1.63
CA VAL A 237 12.67 -27.55 2.13
C VAL A 237 11.83 -28.62 2.82
N LYS A 238 10.89 -28.24 3.70
CA LYS A 238 10.08 -29.21 4.45
C LYS A 238 9.17 -30.05 3.55
N ASN A 239 8.58 -29.44 2.53
CA ASN A 239 7.55 -30.10 1.70
C ASN A 239 8.10 -30.70 0.40
N TYR A 240 9.20 -30.17 -0.14
CA TYR A 240 9.77 -30.59 -1.43
C TYR A 240 11.20 -31.13 -1.33
N GLY A 241 11.87 -30.97 -0.18
CA GLY A 241 13.20 -31.55 0.08
C GLY A 241 14.35 -30.96 -0.74
N CYS A 242 14.11 -29.89 -1.50
CA CYS A 242 15.11 -29.24 -2.34
C CYS A 242 16.21 -28.56 -1.49
N HIS A 243 17.28 -28.11 -2.14
CA HIS A 243 18.27 -27.25 -1.49
C HIS A 243 17.98 -25.80 -1.85
N ILE A 244 17.88 -24.94 -0.85
CA ILE A 244 17.64 -23.51 -1.03
C ILE A 244 18.93 -22.75 -0.75
N THR A 245 19.39 -21.94 -1.70
CA THR A 245 20.29 -20.82 -1.41
C THR A 245 19.43 -19.56 -1.38
N THR A 246 19.50 -18.79 -0.30
CA THR A 246 18.69 -17.58 -0.12
C THR A 246 19.57 -16.42 0.29
N THR A 247 19.25 -15.21 -0.15
CA THR A 247 20.03 -14.00 0.20
C THR A 247 19.17 -12.85 0.68
N THR A 248 19.69 -12.11 1.66
CA THR A 248 19.16 -10.82 2.11
C THR A 248 20.30 -9.85 2.41
N ILE A 249 20.01 -8.56 2.38
CA ILE A 249 20.95 -7.51 2.80
C ILE A 249 20.60 -6.88 4.16
N SER A 250 19.50 -7.33 4.80
CA SER A 250 19.11 -6.92 6.15
C SER A 250 19.75 -7.84 7.20
N ASP A 251 20.29 -7.23 8.24
CA ASP A 251 20.91 -7.91 9.37
C ASP A 251 19.85 -8.63 10.20
N GLU A 252 18.71 -7.97 10.42
CA GLU A 252 17.58 -8.44 11.22
C GLU A 252 16.89 -9.64 10.56
N GLN A 253 16.65 -9.56 9.24
CA GLN A 253 16.08 -10.66 8.45
C GLN A 253 17.02 -11.86 8.41
N HIS A 254 18.32 -11.62 8.20
CA HIS A 254 19.32 -12.68 8.22
C HIS A 254 19.34 -13.40 9.57
N ASP A 255 19.37 -12.67 10.67
CA ASP A 255 19.44 -13.26 12.01
C ASP A 255 18.13 -13.95 12.43
N TYR A 256 16.98 -13.46 11.95
CA TYR A 256 15.70 -14.14 12.15
C TYR A 256 15.63 -15.44 11.33
N ALA A 257 15.92 -15.38 10.02
CA ALA A 257 15.88 -16.54 9.13
C ALA A 257 16.86 -17.63 9.59
N LYS A 258 18.06 -17.25 10.04
CA LYS A 258 19.04 -18.18 10.62
C LYS A 258 18.47 -18.96 11.81
N ARG A 259 17.83 -18.27 12.76
CA ARG A 259 17.17 -18.89 13.92
C ARG A 259 16.02 -19.79 13.47
N ARG A 260 15.15 -19.28 12.59
CA ARG A 260 14.04 -20.05 12.01
C ARG A 260 14.50 -21.37 11.38
N PHE A 261 15.59 -21.35 10.61
CA PHE A 261 16.14 -22.56 9.98
C PHE A 261 16.76 -23.54 10.98
N GLN A 262 17.37 -23.04 12.05
CA GLN A 262 17.89 -23.84 13.16
C GLN A 262 16.75 -24.53 13.91
N ASP A 263 15.74 -23.77 14.31
CA ASP A 263 14.58 -24.27 15.05
C ASP A 263 13.77 -25.28 14.22
N ALA A 264 13.70 -25.07 12.90
CA ALA A 264 13.06 -25.98 11.96
C ALA A 264 13.92 -27.23 11.63
N GLY A 265 15.19 -27.29 12.03
CA GLY A 265 16.09 -28.42 11.77
C GLY A 265 16.50 -28.59 10.30
N ILE A 266 16.46 -27.51 9.49
CA ILE A 266 16.67 -27.58 8.03
C ILE A 266 17.99 -26.97 7.54
N THR A 267 18.88 -26.60 8.45
CA THR A 267 20.15 -25.91 8.13
C THR A 267 21.04 -26.65 7.13
N GLN A 268 20.95 -27.99 7.06
CA GLN A 268 21.71 -28.80 6.08
C GLN A 268 21.19 -28.67 4.64
N ARG A 269 19.99 -28.12 4.45
CA ARG A 269 19.33 -27.93 3.16
C ARG A 269 19.17 -26.46 2.78
N VAL A 270 19.68 -25.54 3.61
CA VAL A 270 19.60 -24.10 3.36
C VAL A 270 20.98 -23.44 3.47
N THR A 271 21.38 -22.75 2.40
CA THR A 271 22.50 -21.82 2.40
C THR A 271 21.95 -20.40 2.53
N LEU A 272 22.12 -19.78 3.71
CA LEU A 272 21.73 -18.39 3.96
C LEU A 272 22.92 -17.46 3.70
N LEU A 273 22.75 -16.57 2.72
CA LEU A 273 23.73 -15.56 2.35
C LEU A 273 23.32 -14.18 2.86
N LYS A 274 24.32 -13.32 3.08
CA LYS A 274 24.14 -11.91 3.45
C LYS A 274 24.72 -11.00 2.36
N ASP A 275 24.38 -11.32 1.11
CA ASP A 275 24.94 -10.69 -0.08
C ASP A 275 23.87 -9.94 -0.89
N ASP A 276 24.32 -8.95 -1.64
CA ASP A 276 23.48 -8.31 -2.64
C ASP A 276 23.23 -9.26 -3.82
N TYR A 277 21.97 -9.36 -4.28
CA TYR A 277 21.61 -10.26 -5.38
C TYR A 277 22.45 -10.03 -6.66
N ARG A 278 22.93 -8.80 -6.85
CA ARG A 278 23.76 -8.38 -7.98
C ARG A 278 25.14 -9.06 -8.00
N ASP A 279 25.60 -9.53 -6.85
CA ASP A 279 26.93 -10.10 -6.67
C ASP A 279 26.90 -11.63 -6.54
N LEU A 280 25.70 -12.23 -6.55
CA LEU A 280 25.50 -13.67 -6.55
C LEU A 280 26.14 -14.33 -7.77
N ARG A 281 26.59 -15.57 -7.57
CA ARG A 281 27.25 -16.40 -8.59
C ARG A 281 26.71 -17.83 -8.54
N GLY A 282 27.02 -18.60 -9.57
CA GLY A 282 26.64 -20.00 -9.68
C GLY A 282 25.58 -20.26 -10.75
N GLN A 283 25.00 -21.46 -10.70
CA GLN A 283 24.01 -21.97 -11.64
C GLN A 283 23.00 -22.82 -10.88
N TYR A 284 21.73 -22.41 -10.92
CA TYR A 284 20.63 -23.02 -10.17
C TYR A 284 19.62 -23.66 -11.12
N ASP A 285 18.93 -24.70 -10.64
CA ASP A 285 17.85 -25.35 -11.39
C ASP A 285 16.61 -24.45 -11.41
N LYS A 286 16.34 -23.77 -10.29
CA LYS A 286 15.14 -22.95 -10.10
C LYS A 286 15.50 -21.63 -9.43
N LEU A 287 14.74 -20.59 -9.72
CA LEU A 287 14.88 -19.28 -9.10
C LEU A 287 13.52 -18.75 -8.64
N VAL A 288 13.47 -18.21 -7.43
CA VAL A 288 12.29 -17.55 -6.86
C VAL A 288 12.66 -16.14 -6.45
N SER A 289 11.79 -15.18 -6.75
CA SER A 289 11.89 -13.82 -6.24
C SER A 289 10.47 -13.34 -5.93
N ILE A 290 10.18 -13.12 -4.65
CA ILE A 290 8.83 -12.74 -4.18
C ILE A 290 8.89 -11.29 -3.74
N GLU A 291 8.24 -10.40 -4.49
CA GLU A 291 8.06 -8.97 -4.16
C GLU A 291 9.36 -8.25 -3.78
N MET A 292 10.47 -8.66 -4.41
CA MET A 292 11.78 -8.00 -4.29
C MET A 292 11.98 -6.96 -5.40
N ILE A 293 11.41 -7.19 -6.59
CA ILE A 293 11.66 -6.37 -7.78
C ILE A 293 11.27 -4.89 -7.58
N GLU A 294 10.37 -4.63 -6.65
CA GLU A 294 9.89 -3.33 -6.21
C GLU A 294 11.01 -2.48 -5.59
N ALA A 295 12.02 -3.13 -5.01
CA ALA A 295 13.22 -2.50 -4.44
C ALA A 295 14.36 -2.33 -5.47
N VAL A 296 14.20 -2.81 -6.71
CA VAL A 296 15.24 -2.71 -7.76
C VAL A 296 15.26 -1.32 -8.37
N GLY A 297 14.09 -0.76 -8.71
CA GLY A 297 13.96 0.52 -9.39
C GLY A 297 14.13 0.45 -10.92
N GLU A 298 13.43 1.35 -11.63
CA GLU A 298 13.29 1.36 -13.10
C GLU A 298 14.60 1.12 -13.86
N ARG A 299 15.66 1.88 -13.51
CA ARG A 299 16.94 1.87 -14.23
C ARG A 299 17.71 0.56 -14.11
N PHE A 300 17.42 -0.24 -13.09
CA PHE A 300 18.14 -1.47 -12.79
C PHE A 300 17.37 -2.72 -13.21
N LEU A 301 16.13 -2.57 -13.70
CA LEU A 301 15.33 -3.69 -14.21
C LEU A 301 16.06 -4.54 -15.28
N PRO A 302 16.76 -3.96 -16.28
CA PRO A 302 17.49 -4.79 -17.25
C PRO A 302 18.57 -5.65 -16.57
N GLY A 303 19.36 -5.04 -15.67
CA GLY A 303 20.41 -5.76 -14.94
C GLY A 303 19.86 -6.83 -14.00
N TYR A 304 18.70 -6.59 -13.37
CA TYR A 304 18.02 -7.58 -12.54
C TYR A 304 17.64 -8.83 -13.34
N PHE A 305 16.99 -8.68 -14.50
CA PHE A 305 16.61 -9.82 -15.33
C PHE A 305 17.83 -10.53 -15.95
N SER A 306 18.85 -9.78 -16.39
CA SER A 306 20.09 -10.38 -16.88
C SER A 306 20.80 -11.19 -15.80
N GLN A 307 20.84 -10.71 -14.55
CA GLN A 307 21.40 -11.46 -13.42
C GLN A 307 20.59 -12.74 -13.14
N CYS A 308 19.25 -12.65 -13.10
CA CYS A 308 18.40 -13.83 -12.89
C CYS A 308 18.58 -14.87 -14.00
N SER A 309 18.69 -14.44 -15.26
CA SER A 309 18.94 -15.34 -16.41
C SER A 309 20.32 -15.97 -16.39
N ALA A 310 21.35 -15.22 -15.95
CA ALA A 310 22.72 -15.71 -15.82
C ALA A 310 22.88 -16.74 -14.70
N LEU A 311 22.08 -16.65 -13.63
CA LEU A 311 22.11 -17.59 -12.50
C LEU A 311 21.35 -18.89 -12.76
N LEU A 312 20.57 -19.00 -13.84
CA LEU A 312 19.80 -20.21 -14.17
C LEU A 312 20.50 -21.10 -15.19
N LYS A 313 20.52 -22.41 -14.90
CA LYS A 313 20.97 -23.46 -15.83
C LYS A 313 20.17 -23.43 -17.13
N PRO A 314 20.68 -23.95 -18.26
CA PRO A 314 19.99 -23.92 -19.56
C PRO A 314 18.57 -24.50 -19.59
N HIS A 315 18.22 -25.36 -18.63
CA HIS A 315 16.89 -25.99 -18.49
C HIS A 315 16.07 -25.41 -17.32
N GLY A 316 16.58 -24.39 -16.64
CA GLY A 316 16.02 -23.86 -15.42
C GLY A 316 14.75 -23.02 -15.59
N MET A 317 14.07 -22.79 -14.47
CA MET A 317 12.84 -22.00 -14.40
C MET A 317 12.92 -20.92 -13.31
N MET A 318 12.27 -19.79 -13.53
CA MET A 318 12.11 -18.72 -12.54
C MET A 318 10.63 -18.48 -12.26
N CYS A 319 10.27 -18.31 -10.99
CA CYS A 319 9.00 -17.72 -10.60
C CYS A 319 9.26 -16.35 -9.96
N LEU A 320 8.74 -15.30 -10.59
CA LEU A 320 8.77 -13.93 -10.10
C LEU A 320 7.36 -13.54 -9.63
N GLN A 321 7.20 -13.15 -8.38
CA GLN A 321 6.00 -12.47 -7.90
C GLN A 321 6.30 -10.97 -7.78
N ALA A 322 5.48 -10.14 -8.42
CA ALA A 322 5.70 -8.70 -8.49
C ALA A 322 4.38 -7.93 -8.39
N ILE A 323 4.35 -6.90 -7.56
CA ILE A 323 3.35 -5.84 -7.61
C ILE A 323 3.59 -5.03 -8.89
N THR A 324 2.52 -4.80 -9.64
CA THR A 324 2.57 -4.13 -10.92
C THR A 324 1.69 -2.89 -10.96
N ILE A 325 2.06 -1.94 -11.81
CA ILE A 325 1.19 -0.83 -12.19
C ILE A 325 0.74 -1.02 -13.64
N PRO A 326 -0.53 -0.72 -14.00
CA PRO A 326 -1.00 -0.81 -15.38
C PRO A 326 -0.15 0.04 -16.34
N ASP A 327 0.17 -0.51 -17.51
CA ASP A 327 1.07 0.12 -18.49
C ASP A 327 0.64 1.54 -18.90
N HIS A 328 -0.67 1.80 -19.02
CA HIS A 328 -1.18 3.13 -19.38
C HIS A 328 -0.91 4.21 -18.30
N ARG A 329 -0.66 3.80 -17.05
CA ARG A 329 -0.35 4.71 -15.91
C ARG A 329 1.15 4.79 -15.63
N PHE A 330 1.92 3.80 -16.08
CA PHE A 330 3.35 3.63 -15.77
C PHE A 330 4.18 4.89 -16.05
N ASP A 331 3.91 5.54 -17.19
CA ASP A 331 4.67 6.70 -17.66
C ASP A 331 4.46 7.96 -16.79
N ALA A 332 3.28 8.11 -16.20
CA ALA A 332 2.98 9.17 -15.25
C ALA A 332 3.56 8.83 -13.87
N TYR A 333 3.31 7.60 -13.41
CA TYR A 333 3.79 7.08 -12.12
C TYR A 333 5.31 7.24 -11.95
N ARG A 334 6.11 6.76 -12.91
CA ARG A 334 7.58 6.80 -12.83
C ARG A 334 8.18 8.21 -12.77
N LYS A 335 7.40 9.24 -13.09
CA LYS A 335 7.79 10.66 -13.05
C LYS A 335 7.29 11.39 -11.80
N SER A 336 6.60 10.68 -10.90
CA SER A 336 5.96 11.22 -9.71
C SER A 336 6.54 10.61 -8.44
N VAL A 337 6.21 11.23 -7.29
CA VAL A 337 6.44 10.65 -5.97
C VAL A 337 5.09 10.56 -5.31
N ASP A 338 4.68 9.35 -4.91
CA ASP A 338 3.41 9.12 -4.22
C ASP A 338 3.58 9.06 -2.69
N PHE A 339 2.48 8.77 -1.99
CA PHE A 339 2.47 8.59 -0.54
C PHE A 339 3.39 7.44 -0.10
N ILE A 340 3.37 6.31 -0.82
CA ILE A 340 4.13 5.11 -0.50
C ILE A 340 5.63 5.39 -0.56
N GLN A 341 6.11 5.98 -1.64
CA GLN A 341 7.51 6.36 -1.83
C GLN A 341 7.98 7.46 -0.86
N ARG A 342 7.05 8.22 -0.28
CA ARG A 342 7.37 9.29 0.66
C ARG A 342 7.42 8.81 2.11
N TYR A 343 6.52 7.92 2.51
CA TYR A 343 6.31 7.55 3.92
C TYR A 343 6.60 6.09 4.25
N ILE A 344 6.44 5.17 3.30
CA ILE A 344 6.49 3.73 3.58
C ILE A 344 7.72 3.10 2.95
N PHE A 345 7.87 3.16 1.63
CA PHE A 345 8.99 2.57 0.89
C PHE A 345 9.79 3.61 0.10
N PRO A 346 10.67 4.38 0.75
CA PRO A 346 11.59 5.27 0.04
C PRO A 346 12.43 4.48 -0.98
N GLY A 347 12.29 4.80 -2.26
CA GLY A 347 12.98 4.09 -3.36
C GLY A 347 12.20 2.91 -3.96
N GLY A 348 11.03 2.57 -3.40
CA GLY A 348 10.13 1.59 -3.99
C GLY A 348 9.65 2.02 -5.39
N PHE A 349 9.49 1.04 -6.28
CA PHE A 349 9.12 1.25 -7.67
C PHE A 349 8.30 0.09 -8.20
N LEU A 350 7.10 0.37 -8.70
CA LEU A 350 6.24 -0.65 -9.31
C LEU A 350 6.54 -0.75 -10.81
N PRO A 351 7.06 -1.88 -11.30
CA PRO A 351 7.18 -2.10 -12.74
C PRO A 351 5.79 -2.28 -13.38
N SER A 352 5.67 -2.02 -14.68
CA SER A 352 4.54 -2.50 -15.48
C SER A 352 4.87 -3.84 -16.13
N MET A 353 3.82 -4.57 -16.54
CA MET A 353 4.00 -5.83 -17.28
C MET A 353 4.75 -5.61 -18.59
N GLY A 354 4.42 -4.55 -19.35
CA GLY A 354 5.13 -4.19 -20.58
C GLY A 354 6.59 -3.82 -20.34
N ALA A 355 6.91 -3.10 -19.26
CA ALA A 355 8.29 -2.75 -18.90
C ALA A 355 9.12 -4.00 -18.57
N MET A 356 8.57 -4.93 -17.78
CA MET A 356 9.23 -6.21 -17.48
C MET A 356 9.41 -7.05 -18.74
N ALA A 357 8.37 -7.20 -19.56
CA ALA A 357 8.43 -7.98 -20.80
C ALA A 357 9.48 -7.43 -21.79
N SER A 358 9.57 -6.10 -21.92
CA SER A 358 10.60 -5.45 -22.74
C SER A 358 12.01 -5.71 -22.22
N CYS A 359 12.24 -5.63 -20.90
CA CYS A 359 13.55 -5.93 -20.31
C CYS A 359 13.94 -7.39 -20.49
N ILE A 360 13.00 -8.31 -20.25
CA ILE A 360 13.18 -9.75 -20.41
C ILE A 360 13.52 -10.08 -21.87
N GLY A 361 12.71 -9.62 -22.83
CA GLY A 361 12.88 -9.94 -24.25
C GLY A 361 14.11 -9.32 -24.91
N ARG A 362 14.64 -8.22 -24.38
CA ARG A 362 15.86 -7.56 -24.90
C ARG A 362 17.15 -8.04 -24.22
N GLY A 363 17.08 -8.39 -22.94
CA GLY A 363 18.26 -8.61 -22.09
C GLY A 363 18.51 -10.06 -21.69
N THR A 364 17.63 -10.99 -22.06
CA THR A 364 17.71 -12.40 -21.66
C THR A 364 17.22 -13.34 -22.76
N ASP A 365 17.42 -14.64 -22.56
CA ASP A 365 16.86 -15.73 -23.36
C ASP A 365 15.61 -16.37 -22.73
N PHE A 366 15.00 -15.72 -21.72
CA PHE A 366 13.83 -16.28 -21.07
C PHE A 366 12.63 -16.38 -22.00
N ARG A 367 11.83 -17.42 -21.76
CA ARG A 367 10.49 -17.60 -22.34
C ARG A 367 9.43 -17.49 -21.26
N PHE A 368 8.37 -16.75 -21.55
CA PHE A 368 7.17 -16.72 -20.72
C PHE A 368 6.43 -18.04 -20.84
N LEU A 369 6.20 -18.72 -19.71
CA LEU A 369 5.38 -19.93 -19.65
C LEU A 369 3.98 -19.64 -19.14
N GLN A 370 3.86 -18.75 -18.15
CA GLN A 370 2.58 -18.40 -17.56
C GLN A 370 2.68 -17.03 -16.88
N VAL A 371 1.58 -16.27 -16.91
CA VAL A 371 1.39 -15.07 -16.10
C VAL A 371 0.02 -15.17 -15.45
N GLU A 372 -0.04 -14.98 -14.14
CA GLU A 372 -1.29 -14.95 -13.39
C GLU A 372 -1.35 -13.69 -12.55
N ASP A 373 -2.39 -12.88 -12.73
CA ASP A 373 -2.70 -11.77 -11.84
C ASP A 373 -3.68 -12.22 -10.76
N PHE A 374 -3.40 -11.84 -9.52
CA PHE A 374 -4.22 -12.14 -8.35
C PHE A 374 -4.36 -10.92 -7.43
N GLY A 375 -4.42 -9.72 -8.03
CA GLY A 375 -4.63 -8.44 -7.34
C GLY A 375 -5.66 -8.46 -6.19
N PRO A 376 -6.86 -9.04 -6.36
CA PRO A 376 -7.86 -9.12 -5.30
C PRO A 376 -7.36 -9.80 -4.01
N HIS A 377 -6.49 -10.81 -4.12
CA HIS A 377 -5.95 -11.51 -2.97
C HIS A 377 -4.97 -10.64 -2.17
N TYR A 378 -4.28 -9.68 -2.81
CA TYR A 378 -3.49 -8.71 -2.06
C TYR A 378 -4.40 -7.75 -1.29
N ALA A 379 -5.52 -7.33 -1.89
CA ALA A 379 -6.49 -6.53 -1.15
C ALA A 379 -7.01 -7.27 0.10
N ASP A 380 -7.31 -8.57 -0.01
CA ASP A 380 -7.67 -9.40 1.14
C ASP A 380 -6.53 -9.50 2.16
N THR A 381 -5.31 -9.75 1.71
CA THR A 381 -4.09 -9.80 2.55
C THR A 381 -3.93 -8.51 3.37
N LEU A 382 -4.02 -7.34 2.73
CA LEU A 382 -3.92 -6.04 3.39
C LEU A 382 -5.08 -5.80 4.37
N SER A 383 -6.28 -6.27 4.03
CA SER A 383 -7.43 -6.23 4.94
C SER A 383 -7.19 -7.05 6.21
N HIS A 384 -6.60 -8.25 6.08
CA HIS A 384 -6.21 -9.09 7.21
C HIS A 384 -5.11 -8.45 8.06
N TRP A 385 -4.05 -7.92 7.44
CA TRP A 385 -3.01 -7.18 8.15
C TRP A 385 -3.58 -5.99 8.93
N ARG A 386 -4.49 -5.23 8.32
CA ARG A 386 -5.16 -4.10 8.96
C ARG A 386 -6.01 -4.54 10.15
N LYS A 387 -6.81 -5.60 10.00
CA LYS A 387 -7.62 -6.16 11.10
C LYS A 387 -6.73 -6.60 12.26
N ASN A 388 -5.63 -7.30 11.99
CA ASN A 388 -4.67 -7.72 13.01
C ASN A 388 -4.00 -6.51 13.69
N PHE A 389 -3.52 -5.53 12.91
CA PHE A 389 -2.94 -4.29 13.43
C PHE A 389 -3.87 -3.56 14.41
N TRP A 390 -5.17 -3.45 14.08
CA TRP A 390 -6.16 -2.83 14.97
C TRP A 390 -6.50 -3.69 16.18
N ARG A 391 -6.56 -5.02 16.03
CA ARG A 391 -6.75 -5.94 17.15
C ARG A 391 -5.61 -5.83 18.17
N GLU A 392 -4.38 -5.72 17.68
CA GLU A 392 -3.16 -5.64 18.48
C GLU A 392 -2.73 -4.20 18.80
N LEU A 393 -3.60 -3.20 18.62
CA LEU A 393 -3.23 -1.78 18.74
C LEU A 393 -2.57 -1.44 20.08
N GLN A 394 -3.00 -2.08 21.17
CA GLN A 394 -2.40 -1.86 22.48
C GLN A 394 -0.97 -2.39 22.55
N ALA A 395 -0.69 -3.56 21.97
CA ALA A 395 0.66 -4.09 21.85
C ALA A 395 1.53 -3.18 20.96
N VAL A 396 0.98 -2.68 19.84
CA VAL A 396 1.66 -1.69 18.99
C VAL A 396 2.06 -0.44 19.80
N LYS A 397 1.16 0.11 20.63
CA LYS A 397 1.48 1.26 21.49
C LYS A 397 2.53 0.94 22.55
N LEU A 398 2.51 -0.28 23.11
CA LEU A 398 3.51 -0.73 24.10
C LEU A 398 4.91 -0.88 23.49
N LEU A 399 5.01 -1.15 22.18
CA LEU A 399 6.29 -1.11 21.45
C LEU A 399 6.82 0.31 21.22
N GLY A 400 6.10 1.35 21.66
CA GLY A 400 6.53 2.75 21.60
C GLY A 400 6.07 3.51 20.35
N PHE A 401 5.19 2.94 19.52
CA PHE A 401 4.65 3.62 18.35
C PHE A 401 3.59 4.65 18.73
N ASP A 402 3.79 5.89 18.27
CA ASP A 402 2.91 7.01 18.56
C ASP A 402 1.67 7.07 17.62
N GLU A 403 0.75 7.98 17.94
CA GLU A 403 -0.47 8.17 17.14
C GLU A 403 -0.16 8.54 15.69
N ARG A 404 0.93 9.29 15.45
CA ARG A 404 1.34 9.68 14.11
C ARG A 404 1.73 8.46 13.28
N PHE A 405 2.49 7.52 13.85
CA PHE A 405 2.82 6.25 13.22
C PHE A 405 1.56 5.44 12.95
N ILE A 406 0.70 5.28 13.96
CA ILE A 406 -0.54 4.48 13.84
C ILE A 406 -1.42 4.97 12.70
N ARG A 407 -1.61 6.29 12.60
CA ARG A 407 -2.38 6.90 11.50
C ARG A 407 -1.67 6.74 10.16
N THR A 408 -0.35 6.92 10.10
CA THR A 408 0.42 6.70 8.87
C THR A 408 0.28 5.26 8.37
N TRP A 409 0.37 4.28 9.28
CA TRP A 409 0.30 2.85 8.97
C TRP A 409 -1.11 2.43 8.56
N ASN A 410 -2.15 2.90 9.27
CA ASN A 410 -3.54 2.66 8.87
C ASN A 410 -3.85 3.26 7.49
N TYR A 411 -3.39 4.49 7.23
CA TYR A 411 -3.56 5.11 5.91
C TYR A 411 -2.88 4.30 4.82
N TYR A 412 -1.66 3.82 5.07
CA TYR A 412 -0.93 2.92 4.16
C TYR A 412 -1.74 1.66 3.81
N LEU A 413 -2.20 0.93 4.82
CA LEU A 413 -2.93 -0.33 4.59
C LEU A 413 -4.23 -0.09 3.83
N CYS A 414 -5.02 0.92 4.20
CA CYS A 414 -6.23 1.30 3.48
C CYS A 414 -5.95 1.77 2.04
N TYR A 415 -4.88 2.55 1.84
CA TYR A 415 -4.52 3.10 0.54
C TYR A 415 -4.13 2.00 -0.45
N CYS A 416 -3.30 1.06 0.00
CA CYS A 416 -2.92 -0.09 -0.80
C CYS A 416 -4.12 -1.03 -1.02
N GLU A 417 -4.94 -1.30 0.01
CA GLU A 417 -6.14 -2.13 -0.11
C GLU A 417 -7.07 -1.57 -1.20
N ALA A 418 -7.36 -0.26 -1.15
CA ALA A 418 -8.15 0.42 -2.17
C ALA A 418 -7.52 0.35 -3.56
N GLY A 419 -6.19 0.55 -3.66
CA GLY A 419 -5.46 0.45 -4.92
C GLY A 419 -5.61 -0.91 -5.61
N PHE A 420 -5.58 -2.01 -4.85
CA PHE A 420 -5.80 -3.35 -5.39
C PHE A 420 -7.29 -3.64 -5.68
N ARG A 421 -8.22 -3.24 -4.79
CA ARG A 421 -9.67 -3.43 -5.02
C ARG A 421 -10.14 -2.75 -6.30
N GLU A 422 -9.63 -1.55 -6.56
CA GLU A 422 -9.98 -0.74 -7.73
C GLU A 422 -9.03 -0.98 -8.92
N ARG A 423 -8.17 -2.01 -8.86
CA ARG A 423 -7.26 -2.42 -9.94
C ARG A 423 -6.35 -1.30 -10.46
N GLN A 424 -6.05 -0.33 -9.59
CA GLN A 424 -5.11 0.75 -9.88
C GLN A 424 -3.66 0.27 -9.85
N ILE A 425 -3.43 -0.84 -9.13
CA ILE A 425 -2.23 -1.68 -9.11
C ILE A 425 -2.66 -3.15 -9.10
N GLY A 426 -1.76 -4.04 -9.50
CA GLY A 426 -1.97 -5.50 -9.53
C GLY A 426 -0.82 -6.22 -8.84
N VAL A 427 -0.94 -7.54 -8.69
CA VAL A 427 0.17 -8.41 -8.28
C VAL A 427 0.11 -9.66 -9.13
N SER A 428 1.25 -10.04 -9.69
CA SER A 428 1.31 -11.11 -10.66
C SER A 428 2.45 -12.08 -10.38
N GLN A 429 2.21 -13.35 -10.65
CA GLN A 429 3.23 -14.40 -10.70
C GLN A 429 3.57 -14.70 -12.15
N LEU A 430 4.82 -14.45 -12.52
CA LEU A 430 5.40 -14.72 -13.83
C LEU A 430 6.25 -15.99 -13.73
N LEU A 431 5.86 -17.02 -14.48
CA LEU A 431 6.68 -18.22 -14.68
C LEU A 431 7.49 -18.06 -15.96
N LEU A 432 8.81 -18.01 -15.81
CA LEU A 432 9.78 -17.86 -16.89
C LEU A 432 10.64 -19.13 -16.98
N SER A 433 11.17 -19.42 -18.16
CA SER A 433 12.07 -20.56 -18.35
C SER A 433 13.20 -20.25 -19.31
N LYS A 434 14.31 -20.96 -19.13
CA LYS A 434 15.43 -20.95 -20.08
C LYS A 434 15.06 -21.78 -21.32
N PRO A 435 15.66 -21.52 -22.50
CA PRO A 435 15.26 -22.15 -23.76
C PRO A 435 15.35 -23.67 -23.79
N GLY A 436 16.18 -24.28 -22.93
CA GLY A 436 16.32 -25.72 -22.80
C GLY A 436 15.22 -26.39 -21.97
N CYS A 437 14.38 -25.64 -21.26
CA CYS A 437 13.27 -26.21 -20.51
C CYS A 437 12.24 -26.83 -21.49
N ARG A 438 11.85 -28.08 -21.26
CA ARG A 438 10.92 -28.86 -22.11
C ARG A 438 9.65 -29.25 -21.35
N ARG A 439 9.27 -28.44 -20.37
CA ARG A 439 8.06 -28.64 -19.58
C ARG A 439 6.80 -28.48 -20.45
N GLU A 440 5.79 -29.28 -20.16
CA GLU A 440 4.44 -29.12 -20.69
C GLU A 440 3.78 -27.78 -20.28
N PRO A 441 3.01 -27.14 -21.17
CA PRO A 441 2.32 -25.88 -20.86
C PRO A 441 1.45 -25.98 -19.60
N VAL A 442 1.45 -24.92 -18.79
CA VAL A 442 0.54 -24.80 -17.64
C VAL A 442 -0.76 -24.20 -18.15
N LEU A 443 -1.76 -25.05 -18.37
CA LEU A 443 -3.09 -24.64 -18.80
C LEU A 443 -4.05 -24.60 -17.61
N SER A 444 -4.78 -23.51 -17.45
CA SER A 444 -5.95 -23.47 -16.58
C SER A 444 -7.10 -24.26 -17.22
N ASP A 445 -7.91 -24.95 -16.42
CA ASP A 445 -9.13 -25.57 -16.93
C ASP A 445 -10.15 -24.47 -17.29
N VAL A 446 -10.32 -24.21 -18.58
CA VAL A 446 -11.25 -23.18 -19.10
C VAL A 446 -12.70 -23.68 -19.13
N ARG A 447 -12.96 -24.96 -18.82
CA ARG A 447 -14.30 -25.57 -18.96
C ARG A 447 -15.23 -25.34 -17.77
N SER A 448 -14.73 -24.87 -16.62
CA SER A 448 -15.49 -24.76 -15.37
C SER A 448 -15.99 -23.36 -15.01
N SER A 449 -15.55 -22.31 -15.72
CA SER A 449 -16.13 -20.98 -15.56
C SER A 449 -17.39 -20.88 -16.42
N HIS A 450 -18.56 -20.96 -15.78
CA HIS A 450 -19.77 -20.37 -16.35
C HIS A 450 -19.45 -18.90 -16.64
N TRP A 451 -19.19 -18.59 -17.91
CA TRP A 451 -19.24 -17.24 -18.43
C TRP A 451 -20.69 -16.81 -18.31
N VAL A 452 -21.09 -16.32 -17.13
CA VAL A 452 -22.36 -15.62 -16.96
C VAL A 452 -22.18 -14.32 -17.75
N SER A 453 -22.80 -14.32 -18.92
CA SER A 453 -22.89 -13.21 -19.86
C SER A 453 -23.45 -11.95 -19.22
#